data_AF-A0AAP0GQM2-F1
#
_entry.id   AF-A0AAP0GQM2-F1
#
_cell.length_a   1.000
_cell.length_b   1.000
_cell.length_c   1.000
_cell.angle_alpha   90.00
_cell.angle_beta   90.00
_cell.angle_gamma   90.00
#
_symmetry.space_group_name_H-M   'P 1'
#
loop_
_entity.id
_entity.type
_entity.pdbx_description
1 polymer ?
#
loop_
_entity_poly.entity_id
_entity_poly.type
_entity_poly.pdbx_seq_one_letter_code
_entity_poly.pdbx_strand_id
1 'polypeptide(L)'
;MAKDLKVRSDSQGTVTCDSEDDTLKDFWIPDYILLLGSEVKKPSHVPASPVIVFINSKSGGQLGGELLVSYQTLLNKNQVFDLNQNAPDKVLQQLYFNLEKLKRDSDGDSFANEIQRRLRIIVAGGDGTAGWILGVISDLKLSQPPPVATVPLGTGNNLPFAFGWGKKNPGTDLESVKMFLKLVKDAKEMKVLWKWNHPNIIKPTEIVMENSELFFIFEYMNETAHIVMLSELA
;
A
#
# COMPACT_ATOMS: atom_id res chain seq x y z
N MET A 1 45.77 61.33 4.98
CA MET A 1 46.75 60.23 4.90
C MET A 1 46.00 58.92 5.11
N ALA A 2 46.08 58.05 4.11
CA ALA A 2 45.40 56.75 4.07
C ALA A 2 45.95 55.77 5.10
N LYS A 3 45.12 54.80 5.51
CA LYS A 3 45.53 53.42 5.82
C LYS A 3 44.32 52.47 5.81
N ASP A 4 44.27 51.74 4.68
CA ASP A 4 43.98 50.32 4.50
C ASP A 4 42.65 49.69 4.96
N LEU A 5 41.89 49.36 3.92
CA LEU A 5 40.86 48.32 3.86
C LEU A 5 41.43 46.95 4.28
N LYS A 6 40.71 46.24 5.15
CA LYS A 6 40.82 44.78 5.25
C LYS A 6 39.45 44.13 5.23
N VAL A 7 39.27 43.34 4.18
CA VAL A 7 38.15 42.48 3.82
C VAL A 7 37.74 41.58 5.00
N ARG A 8 36.45 41.53 5.31
CA ARG A 8 35.80 40.40 5.98
C ARG A 8 34.73 39.86 5.05
N SER A 9 34.91 38.58 4.71
CA SER A 9 34.08 37.74 3.87
C SER A 9 32.69 37.55 4.47
N ASP A 10 31.66 37.75 3.65
CA ASP A 10 30.30 37.32 3.94
C ASP A 10 30.27 35.80 4.08
N SER A 11 29.73 35.34 5.22
CA SER A 11 29.43 33.95 5.50
C SER A 11 28.40 33.44 4.48
N GLN A 12 28.81 32.44 3.69
CA GLN A 12 27.89 31.59 2.94
C GLN A 12 26.90 30.95 3.93
N GLY A 13 25.63 31.36 3.83
CA GLY A 13 24.54 30.55 4.33
C GLY A 13 24.49 29.26 3.54
N THR A 14 24.87 28.15 4.17
CA THR A 14 24.61 26.81 3.66
C THR A 14 23.10 26.62 3.61
N VAL A 15 22.53 26.75 2.40
CA VAL A 15 21.21 26.21 2.09
C VAL A 15 21.34 24.70 2.20
N THR A 16 20.83 24.12 3.28
CA THR A 16 20.69 22.67 3.42
C THR A 16 19.58 22.24 2.47
N CYS A 17 19.98 21.71 1.31
CA CYS A 17 19.11 20.94 0.45
C CYS A 17 18.83 19.60 1.15
N ASP A 18 17.89 19.59 2.10
CA ASP A 18 17.33 18.34 2.61
C ASP A 18 16.58 17.69 1.44
N SER A 19 17.26 16.73 0.82
CA SER A 19 16.89 16.13 -0.46
C SER A 19 15.58 15.37 -0.34
N GLU A 20 14.60 15.74 -1.16
CA GLU A 20 13.32 15.02 -1.34
C GLU A 20 13.49 13.50 -1.60
N ASP A 21 14.66 13.10 -2.10
CA ASP A 21 15.07 11.72 -2.38
C ASP A 21 15.16 10.82 -1.13
N ASP A 22 15.42 11.39 0.06
CA ASP A 22 15.52 10.60 1.29
C ASP A 22 14.15 10.04 1.73
N THR A 23 13.06 10.70 1.34
CA THR A 23 11.69 10.29 1.71
C THR A 23 11.22 9.03 1.00
N LEU A 24 11.79 8.68 -0.15
CA LEU A 24 11.40 7.48 -0.91
C LEU A 24 11.86 6.19 -0.24
N LYS A 25 12.92 6.26 0.57
CA LYS A 25 13.45 5.10 1.32
C LYS A 25 12.42 4.52 2.31
N ASP A 26 11.44 5.32 2.73
CA ASP A 26 10.37 4.87 3.61
C ASP A 26 9.38 3.92 2.96
N PHE A 27 9.40 3.80 1.63
CA PHE A 27 8.50 2.94 0.85
C PHE A 27 9.22 1.72 0.27
N TRP A 28 10.54 1.65 0.41
CA TRP A 28 11.38 0.69 -0.30
C TRP A 28 11.44 -0.68 0.39
N ILE A 29 11.21 -1.75 -0.37
CA ILE A 29 11.40 -3.14 0.06
C ILE A 29 12.62 -3.74 -0.68
N PRO A 30 13.61 -4.28 0.05
CA PRO A 30 14.78 -4.92 -0.56
C PRO A 30 14.47 -6.20 -1.35
N ASP A 31 15.28 -6.47 -2.38
CA ASP A 31 15.10 -7.63 -3.26
C ASP A 31 15.16 -8.97 -2.53
N TYR A 32 15.97 -9.13 -1.47
CA TYR A 32 16.04 -10.39 -0.73
C TYR A 32 14.75 -10.76 0.01
N ILE A 33 13.84 -9.79 0.22
CA ILE A 33 12.50 -10.03 0.74
C ILE A 33 11.56 -10.43 -0.41
N LEU A 34 11.67 -9.76 -1.56
CA LEU A 34 10.76 -9.90 -2.69
C LEU A 34 11.06 -11.15 -3.55
N LEU A 35 12.34 -11.47 -3.73
CA LEU A 35 12.85 -12.45 -4.68
C LEU A 35 13.71 -13.50 -3.99
N LEU A 36 13.31 -14.77 -4.14
CA LEU A 36 14.07 -15.91 -3.61
C LEU A 36 15.47 -15.97 -4.22
N GLY A 37 16.46 -16.26 -3.38
CA GLY A 37 17.86 -16.47 -3.80
C GLY A 37 18.64 -15.19 -4.04
N SER A 38 18.06 -14.01 -3.82
CA SER A 38 18.81 -12.76 -3.87
C SER A 38 19.82 -12.67 -2.73
N GLU A 39 20.92 -11.96 -2.98
CA GLU A 39 21.93 -11.70 -1.98
C GLU A 39 21.34 -10.88 -0.81
N VAL A 40 21.51 -11.36 0.42
CA VAL A 40 20.99 -10.70 1.62
C VAL A 40 21.83 -9.47 1.93
N LYS A 41 21.33 -8.30 1.53
CA LYS A 41 21.89 -6.98 1.87
C LYS A 41 20.90 -6.23 2.74
N LYS A 42 21.09 -6.30 4.05
CA LYS A 42 20.23 -5.60 5.02
C LYS A 42 20.53 -4.09 4.99
N PRO A 43 19.55 -3.23 4.64
CA PRO A 43 19.74 -1.79 4.72
C PRO A 43 19.89 -1.33 6.17
N SER A 44 20.58 -0.20 6.36
CA SER A 44 20.65 0.47 7.67
C SER A 44 19.34 1.17 8.06
N HIS A 45 18.53 1.56 7.07
CA HIS A 45 17.24 2.23 7.26
C HIS A 45 16.09 1.23 7.18
N VAL A 46 15.24 1.19 8.21
CA VAL A 46 13.98 0.42 8.20
C VAL A 46 12.87 1.33 7.67
N PRO A 47 12.23 1.00 6.55
CA PRO A 47 11.21 1.85 5.96
C PRO A 47 10.03 2.08 6.92
N ALA A 48 9.55 3.32 6.99
CA ALA A 48 8.40 3.66 7.83
C ALA A 48 7.08 3.09 7.29
N SER A 49 6.95 2.91 5.98
CA SER A 49 5.73 2.49 5.29
C SER A 49 6.07 1.73 3.99
N PRO A 50 6.70 0.54 4.06
CA PRO A 50 6.99 -0.25 2.87
C PRO A 50 5.73 -0.55 2.07
N VAL A 51 5.79 -0.44 0.74
CA VAL A 51 4.62 -0.62 -0.13
C VAL A 51 4.82 -1.70 -1.19
N ILE A 52 3.76 -2.47 -1.43
CA ILE A 52 3.59 -3.28 -2.63
C ILE A 52 2.51 -2.61 -3.48
N VAL A 53 2.78 -2.42 -4.77
CA VAL A 53 1.87 -1.72 -5.69
C VAL A 53 1.36 -2.71 -6.73
N PHE A 54 0.05 -2.88 -6.83
CA PHE A 54 -0.62 -3.61 -7.89
C PHE A 54 -1.33 -2.64 -8.82
N ILE A 55 -1.12 -2.77 -10.12
CA ILE A 55 -1.65 -1.86 -11.12
C ILE A 55 -2.31 -2.67 -12.22
N ASN A 56 -3.56 -2.38 -12.54
CA ASN A 56 -4.16 -2.85 -13.78
C ASN A 56 -3.80 -1.88 -14.91
N SER A 57 -2.76 -2.19 -15.67
CA SER A 57 -2.20 -1.31 -16.71
C SER A 57 -3.19 -0.93 -17.83
N LYS A 58 -4.26 -1.72 -18.02
CA LYS A 58 -5.33 -1.46 -19.01
C LYS A 58 -6.47 -0.58 -18.49
N SER A 59 -6.53 -0.30 -17.19
CA SER A 59 -7.60 0.52 -16.60
C SER A 59 -7.44 2.01 -16.89
N GLY A 60 -8.56 2.74 -16.89
CA GLY A 60 -8.56 4.20 -16.95
C GLY A 60 -8.14 4.83 -18.28
N GLY A 61 -8.18 4.10 -19.40
CA GLY A 61 -7.83 4.66 -20.71
C GLY A 61 -6.34 5.01 -20.83
N GLN A 62 -5.47 4.03 -20.54
CA GLN A 62 -4.00 4.11 -20.51
C GLN A 62 -3.36 4.73 -19.26
N LEU A 63 -4.13 5.37 -18.37
CA LEU A 63 -3.62 5.89 -17.09
C LEU A 63 -2.94 4.82 -16.23
N GLY A 64 -3.40 3.56 -16.29
CA GLY A 64 -2.76 2.45 -15.59
C GLY A 64 -1.34 2.16 -16.10
N GLY A 65 -1.11 2.27 -17.41
CA GLY A 65 0.22 2.08 -18.02
C GLY A 65 1.18 3.20 -17.62
N GLU A 66 0.71 4.45 -17.60
CA GLU A 66 1.50 5.59 -17.14
C GLU A 66 1.87 5.47 -15.66
N LEU A 67 0.93 5.09 -14.80
CA LEU A 67 1.21 4.85 -13.37
C LEU A 67 2.23 3.74 -13.17
N LEU A 68 2.16 2.67 -13.95
CA LEU A 68 3.13 1.58 -13.86
C LEU A 68 4.56 2.08 -14.07
N VAL A 69 4.77 2.91 -15.09
CA VAL A 69 6.08 3.52 -15.37
C VAL A 69 6.51 4.45 -14.22
N SER A 70 5.61 5.30 -13.73
CA SER A 70 5.92 6.25 -12.65
C SER A 70 6.29 5.54 -11.35
N TYR A 71 5.52 4.54 -10.93
CA TYR A 71 5.84 3.76 -9.73
C TYR A 71 7.15 2.98 -9.89
N GLN A 72 7.40 2.34 -11.04
CA GLN A 72 8.66 1.63 -11.29
C GLN A 72 9.89 2.56 -11.36
N THR A 73 9.67 3.84 -11.65
CA THR A 73 10.73 4.86 -11.63
C THR A 73 11.08 5.28 -10.20
N LEU A 74 10.09 5.36 -9.30
CA LEU A 74 10.27 5.86 -7.93
C LEU A 74 10.59 4.77 -6.90
N LEU A 75 10.21 3.53 -7.20
CA LEU A 75 10.26 2.41 -6.27
C LEU A 75 11.12 1.28 -6.81
N ASN A 76 11.38 0.28 -5.95
CA ASN A 76 11.94 -0.97 -6.42
C ASN A 76 10.99 -1.59 -7.47
N LYS A 77 11.47 -1.81 -8.69
CA LYS A 77 10.65 -2.43 -9.76
C LYS A 77 10.03 -3.78 -9.34
N ASN A 78 10.67 -4.51 -8.43
CA ASN A 78 10.19 -5.80 -7.93
C ASN A 78 9.07 -5.67 -6.89
N GLN A 79 8.70 -4.46 -6.48
CA GLN A 79 7.58 -4.18 -5.57
C GLN A 79 6.37 -3.56 -6.32
N VAL A 80 6.46 -3.43 -7.64
CA VAL A 80 5.43 -2.84 -8.51
C VAL A 80 5.01 -3.87 -9.57
N PHE A 81 3.76 -4.34 -9.49
CA PHE A 81 3.24 -5.45 -10.27
C PHE A 81 2.11 -5.00 -11.22
N ASP A 82 2.27 -5.31 -12.50
CA ASP A 82 1.15 -5.27 -13.45
C ASP A 82 0.28 -6.51 -13.28
N LEU A 83 -1.00 -6.32 -12.98
CA LEU A 83 -2.00 -7.39 -12.79
C LEU A 83 -2.34 -8.14 -14.08
N ASN A 84 -2.00 -7.59 -15.25
CA ASN A 84 -2.12 -8.31 -16.51
C ASN A 84 -1.01 -9.34 -16.72
N GLN A 85 0.06 -9.27 -15.92
CA GLN A 85 1.25 -10.12 -16.04
C GLN A 85 1.47 -10.97 -14.79
N ASN A 86 1.07 -10.47 -13.62
CA ASN A 86 1.32 -11.07 -12.32
C ASN A 86 -0.01 -11.33 -11.61
N ALA A 87 -0.28 -12.60 -11.33
CA ALA A 87 -1.44 -12.97 -10.53
C ALA A 87 -1.18 -12.59 -9.05
N PRO A 88 -2.05 -11.78 -8.41
CA PRO A 88 -1.79 -11.22 -7.09
C PRO A 88 -1.72 -12.28 -5.99
N ASP A 89 -2.45 -13.39 -6.13
CA ASP A 89 -2.36 -14.55 -5.23
C ASP A 89 -0.94 -15.13 -5.21
N LYS A 90 -0.33 -15.34 -6.38
CA LYS A 90 1.04 -15.86 -6.45
C LYS A 90 2.05 -14.88 -5.88
N VAL A 91 1.90 -13.59 -6.18
CA VAL A 91 2.80 -12.54 -5.65
C VAL A 91 2.74 -12.50 -4.13
N LEU A 92 1.54 -12.43 -3.55
CA LEU A 92 1.40 -12.33 -2.09
C LEU A 92 1.78 -13.64 -1.39
N GLN A 93 1.42 -14.81 -1.92
CA GLN A 93 1.87 -16.10 -1.38
C GLN A 93 3.40 -16.17 -1.31
N GLN A 94 4.07 -15.78 -2.39
CA GLN A 94 5.53 -15.78 -2.45
C GLN A 94 6.14 -14.80 -1.44
N LEU A 95 5.61 -13.57 -1.35
CA LEU A 95 6.07 -12.55 -0.41
C LEU A 95 5.95 -13.02 1.04
N TYR A 96 4.78 -13.51 1.44
CA TYR A 96 4.57 -13.98 2.82
C TYR A 96 5.35 -15.26 3.12
N PHE A 97 5.51 -16.16 2.15
CA PHE A 97 6.40 -17.31 2.30
C PHE A 97 7.85 -16.87 2.56
N ASN A 98 8.36 -15.89 1.81
CA ASN A 98 9.72 -15.36 1.99
C ASN A 98 9.88 -14.70 3.36
N LEU A 99 8.93 -13.86 3.77
CA LEU A 99 8.93 -13.20 5.07
C LEU A 99 8.97 -14.23 6.20
N GLU A 100 8.12 -15.26 6.15
CA GLU A 100 8.08 -16.31 7.16
C GLU A 100 9.37 -17.14 7.20
N LYS A 101 9.99 -17.40 6.04
CA LYS A 101 11.30 -18.07 5.97
C LYS A 101 12.38 -17.23 6.65
N LEU A 102 12.50 -15.94 6.31
CA LEU A 102 13.51 -15.03 6.85
C LEU A 102 13.40 -14.84 8.37
N LYS A 103 12.18 -14.94 8.92
CA LYS A 103 11.95 -14.89 10.37
C LYS A 103 12.39 -16.14 11.12
N ARG A 104 12.38 -17.31 10.44
CA ARG A 104 12.72 -18.62 11.03
C ARG A 104 14.21 -18.95 10.95
N ASP A 105 14.95 -18.31 10.05
CA ASP A 105 16.39 -18.48 9.94
C ASP A 105 17.08 -18.09 11.27
N SER A 106 18.22 -18.71 11.56
CA SER A 106 18.82 -18.82 12.91
C SER A 106 19.10 -17.51 13.66
N ASP A 107 19.18 -16.38 12.95
CA ASP A 107 19.42 -15.05 13.53
C ASP A 107 18.14 -14.18 13.61
N GLY A 108 16.99 -14.71 13.18
CA GLY A 108 15.67 -14.07 13.22
C GLY A 108 15.68 -12.68 12.59
N ASP A 109 15.35 -12.54 11.30
CA ASP A 109 15.46 -11.24 10.64
C ASP A 109 14.46 -10.22 11.17
N SER A 110 14.90 -9.42 12.15
CA SER A 110 14.14 -8.30 12.73
C SER A 110 13.72 -7.29 11.65
N PHE A 111 14.49 -7.17 10.57
CA PHE A 111 14.13 -6.33 9.44
C PHE A 111 12.90 -6.87 8.70
N ALA A 112 12.86 -8.17 8.39
CA ALA A 112 11.70 -8.80 7.75
C ALA A 112 10.42 -8.69 8.60
N ASN A 113 10.56 -8.81 9.93
CA ASN A 113 9.45 -8.56 10.88
C ASN A 113 8.92 -7.12 10.77
N GLU A 114 9.80 -6.12 10.76
CA GLU A 114 9.39 -4.72 10.64
C GLU A 114 8.78 -4.40 9.28
N ILE A 115 9.29 -4.99 8.19
CA ILE A 115 8.68 -4.87 6.87
C ILE A 115 7.25 -5.40 6.90
N GLN A 116 7.03 -6.63 7.38
CA GLN A 116 5.68 -7.20 7.43
C GLN A 116 4.73 -6.37 8.30
N ARG A 117 5.21 -5.90 9.45
CA ARG A 117 4.40 -5.12 10.41
C ARG A 117 3.94 -3.78 9.84
N ARG A 118 4.74 -3.17 8.96
CA ARG A 118 4.48 -1.83 8.40
C ARG A 118 4.01 -1.87 6.93
N LEU A 119 3.88 -3.06 6.36
CA LEU A 119 3.55 -3.26 4.95
C LEU A 119 2.18 -2.68 4.61
N ARG A 120 2.13 -1.91 3.53
CA ARG A 120 0.88 -1.43 2.92
C ARG A 120 0.79 -1.90 1.48
N ILE A 121 -0.42 -2.03 0.98
CA ILE A 121 -0.69 -2.37 -0.41
C ILE A 121 -1.38 -1.19 -1.08
N ILE A 122 -0.92 -0.82 -2.28
CA ILE A 122 -1.58 0.13 -3.16
C ILE A 122 -2.17 -0.64 -4.34
N VAL A 123 -3.43 -0.38 -4.69
CA VAL A 123 -4.10 -1.00 -5.84
C VAL A 123 -4.62 0.08 -6.76
N ALA A 124 -4.09 0.16 -7.98
CA ALA A 124 -4.56 1.07 -9.02
C ALA A 124 -5.44 0.34 -10.04
N GLY A 125 -6.71 0.71 -10.11
CA GLY A 125 -7.72 0.03 -10.93
C GLY A 125 -9.13 0.56 -10.63
N GLY A 126 -10.13 -0.11 -11.19
CA GLY A 126 -11.53 0.10 -10.78
C GLY A 126 -11.93 -0.81 -9.60
N ASP A 127 -13.18 -0.71 -9.17
CA ASP A 127 -13.70 -1.47 -8.02
C ASP A 127 -13.46 -2.99 -8.10
N GLY A 128 -13.61 -3.59 -9.28
CA GLY A 128 -13.33 -5.03 -9.48
C GLY A 128 -11.86 -5.41 -9.28
N THR A 129 -10.93 -4.51 -9.62
CA THR A 129 -9.49 -4.74 -9.38
C THR A 129 -9.17 -4.67 -7.89
N ALA A 130 -9.71 -3.69 -7.17
CA ALA A 130 -9.56 -3.60 -5.73
C ALA A 130 -10.23 -4.78 -4.99
N GLY A 131 -11.43 -5.17 -5.39
CA GLY A 131 -12.13 -6.34 -4.86
C GLY A 131 -11.36 -7.65 -5.07
N TRP A 132 -10.69 -7.81 -6.21
CA TRP A 132 -9.83 -8.97 -6.45
C TRP A 132 -8.67 -9.04 -5.46
N ILE A 133 -7.94 -7.95 -5.24
CA ILE A 133 -6.84 -7.90 -4.26
C ILE A 133 -7.34 -8.16 -2.84
N LEU A 134 -8.45 -7.53 -2.44
CA LEU A 134 -9.06 -7.76 -1.12
C LEU A 134 -9.47 -9.21 -0.92
N GLY A 135 -10.05 -9.84 -1.94
CA GLY A 135 -10.39 -11.26 -1.92
C GLY A 135 -9.17 -12.15 -1.71
N VAL A 136 -8.08 -11.90 -2.45
CA VAL A 136 -6.82 -12.65 -2.27
C VAL A 136 -6.26 -12.48 -0.86
N ILE A 137 -6.22 -11.25 -0.31
CA ILE A 137 -5.73 -11.01 1.06
C ILE A 137 -6.57 -11.77 2.08
N SER A 138 -7.90 -11.82 1.89
CA SER A 138 -8.82 -12.59 2.73
C SER A 138 -8.50 -14.10 2.68
N ASP A 139 -8.29 -14.65 1.48
CA ASP A 139 -8.02 -16.07 1.27
C ASP A 139 -6.69 -16.53 1.88
N LEU A 140 -5.72 -15.62 2.01
CA LEU A 140 -4.42 -15.90 2.64
C LEU A 140 -4.50 -16.11 4.17
N LYS A 141 -5.61 -15.72 4.81
CA LYS A 141 -5.84 -15.88 6.26
C LYS A 141 -4.68 -15.38 7.12
N LEU A 142 -4.11 -14.24 6.74
CA LEU A 142 -2.99 -13.61 7.44
C LEU A 142 -3.42 -13.21 8.86
N SER A 143 -2.56 -13.44 9.85
CA SER A 143 -2.82 -13.00 11.24
C SER A 143 -2.90 -11.48 11.37
N GLN A 144 -2.17 -10.77 10.50
CA GLN A 144 -2.18 -9.31 10.37
C GLN A 144 -2.20 -8.96 8.88
N PRO A 145 -3.39 -8.82 8.26
CA PRO A 145 -3.48 -8.41 6.87
C PRO A 145 -3.03 -6.95 6.71
N PRO A 146 -2.32 -6.61 5.62
CA PRO A 146 -1.78 -5.26 5.41
C PRO A 146 -2.91 -4.29 5.01
N PRO A 147 -2.84 -3.02 5.42
CA PRO A 147 -3.75 -1.99 4.95
C PRO A 147 -3.69 -1.83 3.42
N VAL A 148 -4.84 -1.55 2.80
CA VAL A 148 -4.97 -1.37 1.35
C VAL A 148 -5.42 0.05 1.02
N ALA A 149 -4.64 0.75 0.20
CA ALA A 149 -5.01 2.02 -0.41
C ALA A 149 -5.39 1.79 -1.87
N THR A 150 -6.42 2.47 -2.36
CA THR A 150 -6.93 2.30 -3.72
C THR A 150 -6.75 3.58 -4.53
N VAL A 151 -6.20 3.44 -5.73
CA VAL A 151 -6.05 4.52 -6.71
C VAL A 151 -7.13 4.34 -7.79
N PRO A 152 -8.09 5.26 -7.89
CA PRO A 152 -9.21 5.15 -8.82
C PRO A 152 -8.74 5.25 -10.27
N LEU A 153 -8.94 4.20 -11.06
CA LEU A 153 -8.74 4.19 -12.51
C LEU A 153 -10.03 3.82 -13.24
N GLY A 154 -10.61 4.78 -13.96
CA GLY A 154 -11.81 4.59 -14.76
C GLY A 154 -13.07 5.23 -14.16
N THR A 155 -14.22 4.64 -14.44
CA THR A 155 -15.56 5.19 -14.11
C THR A 155 -16.19 4.61 -12.85
N GLY A 156 -15.80 3.39 -12.45
CA GLY A 156 -16.25 2.72 -11.20
C GLY A 156 -15.24 2.92 -10.07
N ASN A 157 -15.36 4.05 -9.38
CA ASN A 157 -14.47 4.49 -8.30
C ASN A 157 -15.21 4.62 -6.96
N ASN A 158 -16.10 3.67 -6.67
CA ASN A 158 -16.84 3.70 -5.42
C ASN A 158 -15.91 3.39 -4.24
N LEU A 159 -15.03 2.40 -4.37
CA LEU A 159 -14.10 2.01 -3.30
C LEU A 159 -13.10 3.11 -2.92
N PRO A 160 -12.38 3.76 -3.85
CA PRO A 160 -11.47 4.84 -3.50
C PRO A 160 -12.19 6.01 -2.83
N PHE A 161 -13.40 6.35 -3.29
CA PHE A 161 -14.23 7.35 -2.63
C PHE A 161 -14.64 6.92 -1.21
N ALA A 162 -15.04 5.66 -1.05
CA ALA A 162 -15.45 5.05 0.22
C ALA A 162 -14.33 5.03 1.27
N PHE A 163 -13.09 4.83 0.83
CA PHE A 163 -11.90 4.88 1.70
C PHE A 163 -11.28 6.27 1.85
N GLY A 164 -11.91 7.32 1.30
CA GLY A 164 -11.44 8.70 1.44
C GLY A 164 -10.33 9.14 0.47
N TRP A 165 -10.00 8.33 -0.54
CA TRP A 165 -9.01 8.65 -1.58
C TRP A 165 -9.56 9.52 -2.71
N GLY A 166 -10.88 9.73 -2.76
CA GLY A 166 -11.56 10.56 -3.75
C GLY A 166 -12.02 9.79 -5.00
N LYS A 167 -12.76 10.49 -5.88
CA LYS A 167 -13.40 9.90 -7.07
C LYS A 167 -12.54 9.91 -8.33
N LYS A 168 -11.42 10.63 -8.33
CA LYS A 168 -10.56 10.85 -9.50
C LYS A 168 -9.13 10.48 -9.17
N ASN A 169 -8.41 9.97 -10.17
CA ASN A 169 -6.97 9.71 -10.05
C ASN A 169 -6.25 11.01 -9.65
N PRO A 170 -5.38 11.00 -8.62
CA PRO A 170 -4.59 12.18 -8.23
C PRO A 170 -3.62 12.67 -9.32
N GLY A 171 -3.30 11.84 -10.31
CA GLY A 171 -2.39 12.13 -11.41
C GLY A 171 -1.46 10.94 -11.68
N THR A 172 -0.89 10.86 -12.88
CA THR A 172 -0.02 9.75 -13.29
C THR A 172 1.46 10.12 -13.32
N ASP A 173 1.80 11.41 -13.21
CA ASP A 173 3.17 11.89 -13.17
C ASP A 173 3.88 11.58 -11.84
N LEU A 174 5.21 11.72 -11.83
CA LEU A 174 6.04 11.35 -10.69
C LEU A 174 5.69 12.14 -9.41
N GLU A 175 5.33 13.43 -9.52
CA GLU A 175 5.01 14.25 -8.35
C GLU A 175 3.66 13.85 -7.75
N SER A 176 2.67 13.58 -8.60
CA SER A 176 1.38 13.03 -8.17
C SER A 176 1.55 11.69 -7.45
N VAL A 177 2.41 10.79 -7.96
CA VAL A 177 2.71 9.50 -7.32
C VAL A 177 3.44 9.69 -5.99
N LYS A 178 4.44 10.57 -5.91
CA LYS A 178 5.13 10.91 -4.64
C LYS A 178 4.16 11.45 -3.59
N MET A 179 3.26 12.34 -3.99
CA MET A 179 2.24 12.90 -3.10
C MET A 179 1.30 11.79 -2.59
N PHE A 180 0.86 10.89 -3.48
CA PHE A 180 0.01 9.77 -3.07
C PHE A 180 0.72 8.82 -2.11
N LEU A 181 2.00 8.50 -2.33
CA LEU A 181 2.82 7.71 -1.39
C LEU A 181 2.86 8.35 0.00
N LYS A 182 3.06 9.67 0.09
CA LYS A 182 3.04 10.42 1.36
C LYS A 182 1.66 10.31 2.05
N LEU A 183 0.57 10.46 1.30
CA LEU A 183 -0.78 10.27 1.82
C LEU A 183 -1.00 8.84 2.35
N VAL A 184 -0.50 7.83 1.64
CA VAL A 184 -0.59 6.41 2.07
C VAL A 184 0.19 6.18 3.36
N LYS A 185 1.36 6.79 3.53
CA LYS A 185 2.14 6.73 4.77
C LYS A 185 1.40 7.35 5.95
N ASP A 186 0.84 8.53 5.75
CA ASP A 186 0.20 9.31 6.82
C ASP A 186 -1.23 8.84 7.13
N ALA A 187 -1.83 8.06 6.23
CA ALA A 187 -3.16 7.50 6.43
C ALA A 187 -3.22 6.58 7.65
N LYS A 188 -4.21 6.85 8.51
CA LYS A 188 -4.51 5.99 9.65
C LYS A 188 -5.22 4.74 9.16
N GLU A 189 -4.82 3.60 9.71
CA GLU A 189 -5.53 2.35 9.49
C GLU A 189 -6.97 2.50 9.98
N MET A 190 -7.93 2.34 9.06
CA MET A 190 -9.31 2.18 9.47
C MET A 190 -9.41 0.86 10.23
N LYS A 191 -9.78 0.92 11.52
CA LYS A 191 -10.07 -0.27 12.34
C LYS A 191 -11.39 -0.89 11.89
N VAL A 192 -11.44 -1.41 10.68
CA VAL A 192 -12.63 -2.04 10.11
C VAL A 192 -12.49 -3.56 10.25
N LEU A 193 -13.45 -4.12 10.99
CA LEU A 193 -14.04 -5.48 10.91
C LEU A 193 -13.16 -6.74 11.01
N TRP A 194 -11.84 -6.71 11.11
CA TRP A 194 -11.07 -7.94 11.45
C TRP A 194 -11.39 -8.47 12.85
N LYS A 195 -11.95 -7.63 13.73
CA LYS A 195 -12.45 -8.05 15.05
C LYS A 195 -13.70 -8.92 14.97
N TRP A 196 -14.41 -8.91 13.84
CA TRP A 196 -15.56 -9.79 13.60
C TRP A 196 -15.09 -11.05 12.90
N ASN A 197 -14.17 -11.78 13.54
CA ASN A 197 -13.80 -13.15 13.15
C ASN A 197 -14.97 -14.10 13.51
N HIS A 198 -16.16 -13.83 12.97
CA HIS A 198 -17.32 -14.66 13.17
C HIS A 198 -17.23 -15.83 12.18
N PRO A 199 -17.38 -17.09 12.61
CA PRO A 199 -17.13 -18.27 11.79
C PRO A 199 -18.00 -18.38 10.52
N ASN A 200 -19.01 -17.53 10.37
CA ASN A 200 -19.98 -17.52 9.26
C ASN A 200 -19.80 -16.33 8.29
N ILE A 201 -18.85 -15.43 8.53
CA ILE A 201 -18.54 -14.31 7.63
C ILE A 201 -17.39 -14.76 6.73
N ILE A 202 -17.70 -15.05 5.46
CA ILE A 202 -16.72 -15.70 4.58
C ILE A 202 -15.99 -14.68 3.71
N LYS A 203 -16.69 -13.65 3.21
CA LYS A 203 -16.12 -12.73 2.23
C LYS A 203 -16.91 -11.42 2.14
N PRO A 204 -16.27 -10.24 2.04
CA PRO A 204 -16.93 -9.01 1.63
C PRO A 204 -17.35 -9.13 0.16
N THR A 205 -18.66 -9.04 -0.08
CA THR A 205 -19.30 -9.15 -1.40
C THR A 205 -19.45 -7.78 -2.05
N GLU A 206 -19.80 -6.77 -1.26
CA GLU A 206 -20.04 -5.42 -1.73
C GLU A 206 -19.62 -4.41 -0.66
N ILE A 207 -19.21 -3.22 -1.08
CA ILE A 207 -18.86 -2.12 -0.18
C ILE A 207 -19.66 -0.92 -0.65
N VAL A 208 -20.54 -0.43 0.22
CA VAL A 208 -21.50 0.64 -0.06
C VAL A 208 -21.17 1.83 0.83
N MET A 209 -21.31 3.05 0.30
CA MET A 209 -21.28 4.26 1.09
C MET A 209 -22.68 4.82 1.20
N GLU A 210 -23.17 5.01 2.41
CA GLU A 210 -24.46 5.65 2.68
C GLU A 210 -24.29 6.65 3.83
N ASN A 211 -24.81 7.87 3.69
CA ASN A 211 -24.73 8.92 4.73
C ASN A 211 -23.31 9.20 5.28
N SER A 212 -22.28 9.13 4.43
CA SER A 212 -20.86 9.27 4.84
C SER A 212 -20.34 8.15 5.74
N GLU A 213 -21.08 7.05 5.87
CA GLU A 213 -20.66 5.83 6.54
C GLU A 213 -20.33 4.73 5.51
N LEU A 214 -19.37 3.88 5.87
CA LEU A 214 -18.85 2.80 5.04
C LEU A 214 -19.48 1.47 5.47
N PHE A 215 -20.23 0.86 4.58
CA PHE A 215 -20.91 -0.41 4.79
C PHE A 215 -20.20 -1.51 4.01
N PHE A 216 -19.86 -2.60 4.68
CA PHE A 216 -19.36 -3.81 4.04
C PHE A 216 -20.48 -4.84 4.08
N ILE A 217 -20.90 -5.27 2.90
CA ILE A 217 -21.87 -6.34 2.72
C ILE A 217 -21.06 -7.63 2.59
N PHE A 218 -21.34 -8.61 3.44
CA PHE A 218 -20.64 -9.89 3.45
C PHE A 218 -21.55 -11.01 2.96
N GLU A 219 -20.97 -11.99 2.28
CA GLU A 219 -21.59 -13.30 2.05
C GLU A 219 -21.63 -14.06 3.38
N TYR A 220 -22.83 -14.45 3.79
CA TYR A 220 -23.09 -15.26 4.98
C TYR A 220 -23.47 -16.68 4.54
N MET A 221 -22.94 -17.71 5.22
CA MET A 221 -23.38 -19.10 4.97
C MET A 221 -24.87 -19.27 5.21
N ASN A 222 -25.61 -19.78 4.22
CA ASN A 222 -27.04 -20.08 4.33
C ASN A 222 -27.33 -21.48 4.92
N GLU A 223 -26.44 -22.00 5.77
CA GLU A 223 -26.61 -23.29 6.42
C GLU A 223 -26.36 -23.20 7.94
N THR A 224 -27.15 -22.37 8.63
CA THR A 224 -27.75 -22.68 9.94
C THR A 224 -28.66 -21.53 10.37
N ALA A 225 -29.88 -21.91 10.75
CA ALA A 225 -31.02 -21.03 10.95
C ALA A 225 -30.96 -20.12 12.20
N HIS A 226 -31.83 -19.09 12.18
CA HIS A 226 -32.40 -18.29 13.28
C HIS A 226 -31.71 -16.97 13.71
N ILE A 227 -32.34 -15.85 13.28
CA ILE A 227 -32.61 -14.56 13.98
C ILE A 227 -31.56 -14.06 15.00
N VAL A 228 -30.96 -12.88 14.76
CA VAL A 228 -31.16 -11.60 15.50
C VAL A 228 -30.44 -10.47 14.74
N MET A 229 -31.19 -9.46 14.25
CA MET A 229 -30.68 -8.10 14.00
C MET A 229 -31.79 -7.10 14.34
N LEU A 230 -31.93 -6.79 15.62
CA LEU A 230 -32.55 -5.56 16.12
C LEU A 230 -31.87 -5.17 17.44
N SER A 231 -30.90 -4.26 17.34
CA SER A 231 -30.47 -3.25 18.35
C SER A 231 -29.17 -2.66 17.80
N GLU A 232 -29.04 -1.39 17.44
CA GLU A 232 -29.34 -0.22 18.27
C GLU A 232 -29.87 0.94 17.40
N LEU A 233 -31.16 1.22 17.53
CA LEU A 233 -31.74 2.56 17.45
C LEU A 233 -32.69 2.67 18.65
N ALA A 234 -32.12 3.04 19.80
CA ALA A 234 -32.77 3.68 20.96
C ALA A 234 -31.69 4.20 21.91
#